data_AF-A0A954BNA7-F1
#
_entry.id   AF-A0A954BNA7-F1
#
_cell.length_a   1.000
_cell.length_b   1.000
_cell.length_c   1.000
_cell.angle_alpha   90.00
_cell.angle_beta   90.00
_cell.angle_gamma   90.00
#
_symmetry.space_group_name_H-M   'P 1'
#
loop_
_entity.id
_entity.type
_entity.pdbx_description
1 polymer ?
#
loop_
_entity_poly.entity_id
_entity_poly.type
_entity_poly.pdbx_seq_one_letter_code
_entity_poly.pdbx_strand_id
1 'polypeptide(L)'
;DLMRRVMEQDEFAAWLTTFLPQIPLDGSANWLEPGIVRDASDGKLVHLDGLNLSRAWALEGIASVLPSDDRRRAALLAAAARHKETGVAAVSDAHYAGSHWLASFATYLETRRGIRSE
;
A
#
# COMPACT_ATOMS: atom_id res chain seq x y z
N ASP A 1 1.83 2.66 -8.45
CA ASP A 1 1.22 3.99 -8.28
C ASP A 1 1.35 4.88 -9.51
N LEU A 2 2.51 5.01 -10.17
CA LEU A 2 2.65 5.89 -11.33
C LEU A 2 1.68 5.54 -12.47
N MET A 3 1.68 4.29 -12.92
CA MET A 3 0.95 3.88 -14.13
C MET A 3 -0.56 4.13 -14.05
N ARG A 4 -1.18 3.94 -12.87
CA ARG A 4 -2.61 4.26 -12.66
C ARG A 4 -2.97 5.74 -12.82
N ARG A 5 -1.97 6.64 -12.84
CA ARG A 5 -2.18 8.09 -12.97
C ARG A 5 -2.01 8.58 -14.40
N VAL A 6 -1.36 7.79 -15.26
CA VAL A 6 -0.94 8.21 -16.61
C VAL A 6 -1.57 7.38 -17.73
N MET A 7 -2.25 6.29 -17.39
CA MET A 7 -3.00 5.45 -18.33
C MET A 7 -4.50 5.61 -18.09
N GLU A 8 -5.28 5.46 -19.15
CA GLU A 8 -6.74 5.33 -19.04
C GLU A 8 -7.13 4.03 -18.32
N GLN A 9 -8.32 3.97 -17.74
CA GLN A 9 -8.75 2.88 -16.86
C GLN A 9 -8.59 1.49 -17.50
N ASP A 10 -9.11 1.29 -18.71
CA ASP A 10 -9.09 -0.01 -19.38
C ASP A 10 -7.67 -0.42 -19.80
N GLU A 11 -6.86 0.55 -20.25
CA GLU A 11 -5.45 0.33 -20.59
C GLU A 11 -4.64 -0.06 -19.35
N PHE A 12 -4.87 0.63 -18.23
CA PHE A 12 -4.23 0.31 -16.96
C PHE A 12 -4.62 -1.09 -16.46
N ALA A 13 -5.91 -1.45 -16.53
CA ALA A 13 -6.39 -2.75 -16.09
C ALA A 13 -5.77 -3.90 -16.91
N ALA A 14 -5.65 -3.72 -18.23
CA ALA A 14 -4.99 -4.67 -19.12
C ALA A 14 -3.47 -4.74 -18.86
N TRP A 15 -2.82 -3.58 -18.71
CA TRP A 15 -1.39 -3.49 -18.40
C TRP A 15 -1.05 -4.18 -17.08
N LEU A 16 -1.86 -3.97 -16.04
CA LEU A 16 -1.65 -4.56 -14.71
C LEU A 16 -1.71 -6.08 -14.74
N THR A 17 -2.56 -6.66 -15.60
CA THR A 17 -2.64 -8.13 -15.78
C THR A 17 -1.31 -8.70 -16.24
N THR A 18 -0.65 -8.02 -17.18
CA THR A 18 0.65 -8.46 -17.71
C THR A 18 1.80 -8.12 -16.76
N PHE A 19 1.75 -6.95 -16.12
CA PHE A 19 2.83 -6.46 -15.27
C PHE A 19 2.91 -7.18 -13.91
N LEU A 20 1.77 -7.51 -13.31
CA LEU A 20 1.69 -8.14 -12.00
C LEU A 20 0.64 -9.28 -12.00
N PRO A 21 0.90 -10.38 -12.74
CA PRO A 21 -0.05 -11.48 -12.90
C PRO A 21 -0.31 -12.28 -11.60
N GLN A 22 0.46 -12.03 -10.54
CA GLN A 22 0.36 -12.75 -9.27
C GLN A 22 -0.74 -12.20 -8.34
N ILE A 23 -1.43 -11.10 -8.69
CA ILE A 23 -2.53 -10.60 -7.87
C ILE A 23 -3.65 -11.65 -7.84
N PRO A 24 -4.03 -12.15 -6.65
CA PRO A 24 -5.08 -13.16 -6.55
C PRO A 24 -6.46 -12.62 -6.96
N LEU A 25 -7.29 -13.53 -7.46
CA LEU A 25 -8.68 -13.24 -7.86
C LEU A 25 -9.71 -13.77 -6.85
N ASP A 26 -9.24 -14.32 -5.73
CA ASP A 26 -10.02 -14.93 -4.65
C ASP A 26 -10.10 -14.06 -3.39
N GLY A 27 -9.46 -12.88 -3.41
CA GLY A 27 -9.42 -11.96 -2.27
C GLY A 27 -8.36 -12.28 -1.22
N SER A 28 -7.51 -13.28 -1.44
CA SER A 28 -6.40 -13.58 -0.52
C SER A 28 -5.43 -12.40 -0.39
N ALA A 29 -4.86 -12.25 0.81
CA ALA A 29 -3.96 -11.13 1.16
C ALA A 29 -2.50 -11.55 1.34
N ASN A 30 -2.24 -12.86 1.43
CA ASN A 30 -0.92 -13.44 1.73
C ASN A 30 0.05 -13.50 0.54
N TRP A 31 -0.34 -12.89 -0.59
CA TRP A 31 0.49 -12.77 -1.78
C TRP A 31 1.51 -11.61 -1.67
N LEU A 32 1.30 -10.69 -0.73
CA LEU A 32 2.21 -9.58 -0.43
C LEU A 32 2.20 -9.28 1.07
N GLU A 33 3.11 -9.92 1.80
CA GLU A 33 3.19 -9.79 3.26
C GLU A 33 3.88 -8.47 3.70
N PRO A 34 3.48 -7.91 4.86
CA PRO A 34 4.18 -6.79 5.48
C PRO A 34 5.66 -7.05 5.75
N GLY A 35 6.48 -6.00 5.60
CA GLY A 35 7.84 -6.00 6.11
C GLY A 35 7.81 -5.99 7.64
N ILE A 36 8.71 -6.73 8.28
CA ILE A 36 8.78 -6.85 9.75
C ILE A 36 10.05 -6.19 10.26
N VAL A 37 9.89 -5.16 11.09
CA VAL A 37 10.99 -4.51 11.81
C VAL A 37 11.26 -5.26 13.11
N ARG A 38 12.50 -5.76 13.27
CA ARG A 38 12.91 -6.52 14.45
C ARG A 38 13.55 -5.64 15.53
N ASP A 39 14.04 -4.47 15.14
CA ASP A 39 14.63 -3.47 16.03
C ASP A 39 14.22 -2.07 15.54
N ALA A 40 13.34 -1.42 16.29
CA ALA A 40 12.81 -0.09 15.95
C ALA A 40 13.78 1.05 16.29
N SER A 41 14.91 0.76 16.94
CA SER A 41 15.99 1.73 17.17
C SER A 41 17.00 1.75 16.01
N ASP A 42 17.04 0.70 15.19
CA ASP A 42 17.89 0.64 14.00
C ASP A 42 17.29 1.47 12.85
N GLY A 43 17.91 2.62 12.58
CA GLY A 43 17.54 3.54 11.50
C GLY A 43 17.49 2.90 10.11
N LYS A 44 18.16 1.77 9.87
CA LYS A 44 18.06 1.04 8.60
C LYS A 44 16.80 0.18 8.55
N LEU A 45 16.50 -0.56 9.62
CA LEU A 45 15.39 -1.50 9.63
C LEU A 45 14.03 -0.79 9.61
N VAL A 46 13.90 0.35 10.30
CA VAL A 46 12.65 1.14 10.36
C VAL A 46 12.14 1.61 8.99
N HIS A 47 12.96 1.57 7.93
CA HIS A 47 12.49 1.85 6.57
C HIS A 47 11.41 0.86 6.10
N LEU A 48 11.34 -0.35 6.67
CA LEU A 48 10.29 -1.32 6.36
C LEU A 48 8.91 -0.85 6.83
N ASP A 49 8.82 -0.09 7.93
CA ASP A 49 7.55 0.48 8.40
C ASP A 49 7.02 1.54 7.42
N GLY A 50 7.92 2.41 6.93
CA GLY A 50 7.61 3.35 5.86
C GLY A 50 7.22 2.67 4.55
N LEU A 51 7.89 1.58 4.21
CA LEU A 51 7.53 0.75 3.06
C LEU A 51 6.12 0.18 3.20
N ASN A 52 5.73 -0.29 4.40
CA ASN A 52 4.37 -0.77 4.66
C ASN A 52 3.33 0.33 4.44
N LEU A 53 3.53 1.52 5.01
CA LEU A 53 2.64 2.68 4.81
C LEU A 53 2.52 3.07 3.32
N SER A 54 3.67 3.16 2.63
CA SER A 54 3.72 3.49 1.20
C SER A 54 3.02 2.44 0.34
N ARG A 55 3.21 1.15 0.64
CA ARG A 55 2.54 0.04 -0.05
C ARG A 55 1.04 0.08 0.17
N ALA A 56 0.57 0.26 1.40
CA ALA A 56 -0.85 0.37 1.69
C ALA A 56 -1.50 1.46 0.82
N TRP A 57 -0.92 2.66 0.80
CA TRP A 57 -1.44 3.78 0.01
C TRP A 57 -1.40 3.50 -1.50
N ALA A 58 -0.31 2.91 -2.01
CA ALA A 58 -0.19 2.56 -3.42
C ALA A 58 -1.20 1.48 -3.84
N LEU A 59 -1.46 0.48 -2.99
CA LEU A 59 -2.42 -0.60 -3.24
C LEU A 59 -3.86 -0.07 -3.22
N GLU A 60 -4.21 0.81 -2.28
CA GLU A 60 -5.51 1.51 -2.27
C GLU A 60 -5.70 2.31 -3.57
N GLY A 61 -4.66 3.02 -4.02
CA GLY A 61 -4.69 3.77 -5.27
C GLY A 61 -4.84 2.89 -6.50
N ILE A 62 -4.18 1.73 -6.56
CA ILE A 62 -4.33 0.78 -7.68
C ILE A 62 -5.76 0.24 -7.71
N ALA A 63 -6.29 -0.18 -6.56
CA ALA A 63 -7.65 -0.70 -6.47
C ALA A 63 -8.71 0.36 -6.86
N SER A 64 -8.47 1.64 -6.58
CA SER A 64 -9.42 2.72 -6.84
C SER A 64 -9.62 3.03 -8.33
N VAL A 65 -8.71 2.62 -9.21
CA VAL A 65 -8.81 2.90 -10.65
C VAL A 65 -9.23 1.69 -11.48
N LEU A 66 -9.27 0.49 -10.90
CA LEU A 66 -9.76 -0.70 -11.60
C LEU A 66 -11.28 -0.63 -11.78
N PRO A 67 -11.85 -1.25 -12.84
CA PRO A 67 -13.29 -1.43 -12.97
C PRO A 67 -13.92 -1.99 -11.69
N SER A 68 -15.16 -1.60 -11.38
CA SER A 68 -15.82 -1.97 -10.11
C SER A 68 -16.01 -3.48 -9.93
N ASP A 69 -16.09 -4.22 -11.02
CA ASP A 69 -16.21 -5.68 -11.09
C ASP A 69 -14.86 -6.42 -11.24
N ASP A 70 -13.74 -5.70 -11.26
CA ASP A 70 -12.42 -6.30 -11.34
C ASP A 70 -12.11 -7.11 -10.05
N ARG A 71 -12.01 -8.42 -10.21
CA ARG A 71 -11.81 -9.38 -9.11
C ARG A 71 -10.52 -9.15 -8.32
N ARG A 72 -9.51 -8.47 -8.88
CA ARG A 72 -8.25 -8.16 -8.19
C ARG A 72 -8.44 -7.15 -7.06
N ARG A 73 -9.49 -6.32 -7.10
CA ARG A 73 -9.75 -5.27 -6.11
C ARG A 73 -9.78 -5.82 -4.69
N ALA A 74 -10.42 -6.97 -4.47
CA ALA A 74 -10.52 -7.60 -3.16
C ALA A 74 -9.14 -7.94 -2.57
N ALA A 75 -8.27 -8.60 -3.36
CA ALA A 75 -6.94 -9.00 -2.92
C ALA A 75 -6.01 -7.79 -2.69
N LEU A 76 -6.12 -6.76 -3.53
CA LEU A 76 -5.36 -5.51 -3.38
C LEU A 76 -5.74 -4.79 -2.08
N LEU A 77 -7.04 -4.64 -1.80
CA LEU A 77 -7.52 -3.98 -0.59
C LEU A 77 -7.21 -4.79 0.67
N ALA A 78 -7.28 -6.12 0.61
CA ALA A 78 -6.93 -6.97 1.73
C ALA A 78 -5.43 -6.91 2.08
N ALA A 79 -4.55 -6.91 1.07
CA ALA A 79 -3.11 -6.67 1.28
C ALA A 79 -2.84 -5.25 1.79
N ALA A 80 -3.53 -4.23 1.25
CA ALA A 80 -3.42 -2.85 1.71
C ALA A 80 -3.76 -2.72 3.21
N ALA A 81 -4.83 -3.37 3.66
CA ALA A 81 -5.25 -3.36 5.06
C ALA A 81 -4.19 -3.95 5.99
N ARG A 82 -3.56 -5.08 5.64
CA ARG A 82 -2.48 -5.70 6.43
C ARG A 82 -1.26 -4.78 6.52
N HIS A 83 -0.85 -4.18 5.40
CA HIS A 83 0.25 -3.22 5.39
C HIS A 83 -0.07 -1.95 6.20
N LYS A 84 -1.31 -1.46 6.12
CA LYS A 84 -1.79 -0.32 6.90
C LYS A 84 -1.72 -0.62 8.39
N GLU A 85 -2.25 -1.77 8.82
CA GLU A 85 -2.22 -2.19 10.22
C GLU A 85 -0.80 -2.23 10.78
N THR A 86 0.13 -2.92 10.10
CA THR A 86 1.54 -2.96 10.51
C THR A 86 2.19 -1.57 10.52
N GLY A 87 2.01 -0.80 9.43
CA GLY A 87 2.67 0.49 9.27
C GLY A 87 2.18 1.55 10.24
N VAL A 88 0.87 1.63 10.51
CA VAL A 88 0.29 2.59 11.44
C VAL A 88 0.67 2.26 12.88
N ALA A 89 0.71 0.98 13.25
CA ALA A 89 1.14 0.55 14.58
C ALA A 89 2.60 0.97 14.89
N ALA A 90 3.44 1.13 13.86
CA ALA A 90 4.83 1.58 14.02
C ALA A 90 4.99 3.10 14.18
N VAL A 91 3.94 3.89 13.91
CA VAL A 91 3.97 5.35 14.11
C VAL A 91 3.89 5.64 15.61
N SER A 92 5.05 5.74 16.26
CA SER A 92 5.20 6.03 17.68
C SER A 92 6.20 7.16 17.92
N ASP A 93 6.21 7.72 19.13
CA ASP A 93 7.18 8.73 19.57
C ASP A 93 8.44 8.13 20.24
N ALA A 94 8.48 6.82 20.45
CA ALA A 94 9.50 6.13 21.24
C ALA A 94 10.91 6.16 20.63
N HIS A 95 11.02 6.04 19.31
CA HIS A 95 12.31 6.00 18.60
C HIS A 95 12.36 7.06 17.52
N TYR A 96 13.24 8.05 17.72
CA TYR A 96 13.47 9.11 16.73
C TYR A 96 13.74 8.56 15.33
N ALA A 97 14.46 7.44 15.22
CA ALA A 97 14.80 6.78 13.97
C ALA A 97 13.61 6.59 13.01
N GLY A 98 12.40 6.32 13.54
CA GLY A 98 11.15 6.25 12.76
C GLY A 98 10.24 7.48 12.94
N SER A 99 10.10 7.95 14.18
CA SER A 99 9.04 8.89 14.57
C SER A 99 9.03 10.21 13.79
N HIS A 100 10.20 10.72 13.40
CA HIS A 100 10.31 12.02 12.74
C HIS A 100 9.83 12.04 11.28
N TRP A 101 9.68 10.89 10.63
CA TRP A 101 9.32 10.82 9.21
C TRP A 101 8.15 9.89 8.89
N LEU A 102 7.89 8.84 9.70
CA LEU A 102 6.80 7.89 9.44
C LEU A 102 5.43 8.56 9.35
N ALA A 103 5.20 9.61 10.15
CA ALA A 103 3.97 10.39 10.13
C ALA A 103 3.67 11.03 8.75
N SER A 104 4.70 11.33 7.95
CA SER A 104 4.50 11.87 6.59
C SER A 104 3.88 10.83 5.65
N PHE A 105 4.31 9.58 5.73
CA PHE A 105 3.74 8.46 4.97
C PHE A 105 2.34 8.11 5.47
N ALA A 106 2.15 8.07 6.79
CA ALA A 106 0.86 7.84 7.40
C ALA A 106 -0.15 8.92 6.98
N THR A 107 0.26 10.18 6.89
CA THR A 107 -0.60 11.27 6.41
C THR A 107 -1.09 11.01 4.99
N TYR A 108 -0.22 10.58 4.06
CA TYR A 108 -0.62 10.25 2.69
C TYR A 108 -1.66 9.11 2.66
N LEU A 109 -1.43 8.07 3.47
CA LEU A 109 -2.32 6.92 3.61
C LEU A 109 -3.68 7.33 4.20
N GLU A 110 -3.71 7.93 5.38
CA GLU A 110 -4.94 8.24 6.11
C GLU A 110 -5.80 9.29 5.41
N THR A 111 -5.17 10.28 4.75
CA THR A 111 -5.91 11.27 3.97
C THR A 111 -6.26 10.78 2.57
N ARG A 112 -5.83 9.56 2.21
CA ARG A 112 -5.97 8.97 0.87
C ARG A 112 -5.52 9.95 -0.21
N ARG A 113 -4.41 10.64 0.03
CA ARG A 113 -4.01 11.79 -0.80
C ARG A 113 -3.84 11.37 -2.27
N GLY A 114 -4.55 12.04 -3.17
CA GLY A 114 -4.47 11.73 -4.61
C GLY A 114 -5.20 10.44 -5.03
N ILE A 115 -6.07 9.92 -4.18
CA ILE A 115 -7.07 8.90 -4.50
C ILE A 115 -8.41 9.62 -4.43
N ARG A 116 -9.11 9.76 -5.57
CA ARG A 116 -10.41 10.44 -5.60
C ARG A 116 -11.44 9.57 -4.89
N SER A 117 -12.21 10.16 -3.99
CA SER A 117 -13.46 9.56 -3.50
C SER A 117 -14.49 9.65 -4.62
N GLU A 118 -15.16 8.54 -4.94
CA GLU A 118 -16.40 8.56 -5.72
C GLU A 118 -17.51 9.27 -4.91
#